data_AF-A0A5C7Q5V9-F1
#
_entry.id   AF-A0A5C7Q5V9-F1
#
_cell.length_a   1.000
_cell.length_b   1.000
_cell.length_c   1.000
_cell.angle_alpha   90.00
_cell.angle_beta   90.00
_cell.angle_gamma   90.00
#
_symmetry.space_group_name_H-M   'P 1'
#
loop_
_entity.id
_entity.type
_entity.pdbx_description
1 polymer ?
#
loop_
_entity_poly.entity_id
_entity_poly.type
_entity_poly.pdbx_seq_one_letter_code
_entity_poly.pdbx_strand_id
1 'polypeptide(L)'
;MDMTPDEIIAVVQAFKAGKEIELQPKAKEPTQWMLTTSPGWDFYHFNYRVRPEPKPDLIRYAHAWIHPGSGVSAPSSNDNLRLTFDGETGKLKSAEVLK
;
A
#
# COMPACT_ATOMS: atom_id res chain seq x y z
N MET A 1 3.35 -3.48 22.14
CA MET A 1 2.85 -2.15 22.54
C MET A 1 1.34 -2.25 22.58
N ASP A 2 0.73 -1.74 23.62
CA ASP A 2 -0.73 -1.71 23.74
C ASP A 2 -1.28 -0.44 23.09
N MET A 3 -2.45 -0.55 22.45
CA MET A 3 -3.13 0.59 21.87
C MET A 3 -3.53 1.57 22.98
N THR A 4 -3.30 2.85 22.75
CA THR A 4 -3.76 3.92 23.61
C THR A 4 -5.29 4.07 23.54
N PRO A 5 -5.93 4.68 24.54
CA PRO A 5 -7.36 4.98 24.48
C PRO A 5 -7.77 5.77 23.23
N ASP A 6 -6.95 6.71 22.78
CA ASP A 6 -7.23 7.50 21.57
C ASP A 6 -7.22 6.65 20.30
N GLU A 7 -6.26 5.72 20.18
CA GLU A 7 -6.21 4.77 19.05
C GLU A 7 -7.41 3.81 19.07
N ILE A 8 -7.83 3.33 20.25
CA ILE A 8 -9.02 2.50 20.42
C ILE A 8 -10.27 3.27 19.96
N ILE A 9 -10.44 4.50 20.44
CA ILE A 9 -11.57 5.36 20.07
C ILE A 9 -11.61 5.58 18.56
N ALA A 10 -10.47 5.91 17.94
CA ALA A 10 -10.37 6.16 16.51
C ALA A 10 -10.79 4.95 15.67
N VAL A 11 -10.34 3.75 16.04
CA VAL A 11 -10.70 2.51 15.33
C VAL A 11 -12.19 2.19 15.46
N VAL A 12 -12.76 2.30 16.66
CA VAL A 12 -14.18 2.01 16.90
C VAL A 12 -15.07 3.03 16.17
N GLN A 13 -14.69 4.31 16.16
CA GLN A 13 -15.40 5.34 15.40
C GLN A 13 -15.35 5.08 13.89
N ALA A 14 -14.19 4.65 13.37
CA ALA A 14 -14.04 4.29 11.97
C ALA A 14 -14.94 3.10 11.59
N PHE A 15 -15.02 2.07 12.43
CA PHE A 15 -15.93 0.95 12.23
C PHE A 15 -17.40 1.39 12.22
N LYS A 16 -17.80 2.26 13.16
CA LYS A 16 -19.15 2.86 13.19
C LYS A 16 -19.45 3.64 11.91
N ALA A 17 -18.45 4.29 11.31
CA ALA A 17 -18.56 4.99 10.04
C ALA A 17 -18.55 4.06 8.81
N GLY A 18 -18.53 2.74 9.00
CA GLY A 18 -18.52 1.75 7.91
C GLY A 18 -17.17 1.54 7.25
N LYS A 19 -16.07 2.01 7.85
CA LYS A 19 -14.72 1.74 7.33
C LYS A 19 -14.31 0.30 7.61
N GLU A 20 -13.52 -0.25 6.70
CA GLU A 20 -12.91 -1.56 6.87
C GLU A 20 -11.86 -1.54 7.98
N ILE A 21 -11.92 -2.54 8.87
CA ILE A 21 -11.01 -2.70 9.99
C ILE A 21 -10.20 -3.97 9.79
N GLU A 22 -8.93 -3.92 10.14
CA GLU A 22 -8.07 -5.09 10.22
C GLU A 22 -7.69 -5.37 11.67
N LEU A 23 -7.52 -6.65 12.00
CA LEU A 23 -6.99 -7.10 13.28
C LEU A 23 -5.74 -7.97 13.08
N GLN A 24 -4.87 -7.96 14.08
CA GLN A 24 -3.66 -8.76 14.12
C GLN A 24 -3.43 -9.29 15.55
N PRO A 25 -3.23 -10.59 15.76
CA PRO A 25 -2.83 -11.12 17.05
C PRO A 25 -1.56 -10.46 17.60
N LYS A 26 -1.57 -10.10 18.88
CA LYS A 26 -0.36 -9.69 19.61
C LYS A 26 0.48 -10.92 19.92
N ALA A 27 1.29 -11.35 18.96
CA ALA A 27 2.28 -12.41 19.15
C ALA A 27 3.69 -11.80 19.31
N LYS A 28 4.67 -12.63 19.71
CA LYS A 28 6.08 -12.21 19.76
C LYS A 28 6.62 -11.79 18.40
N GLU A 29 6.11 -12.41 17.32
CA GLU A 29 6.39 -12.02 15.95
C GLU A 29 5.14 -11.41 15.30
N PRO A 30 5.26 -10.30 14.54
CA PRO A 30 4.12 -9.72 13.85
C PRO A 30 3.53 -10.70 12.85
N THR A 31 2.23 -10.96 12.95
CA THR A 31 1.49 -11.81 12.00
C THR A 31 0.87 -10.96 10.88
N GLN A 32 0.12 -11.57 9.96
CA GLN A 32 -0.57 -10.81 8.93
C GLN A 32 -1.78 -10.06 9.51
N TRP A 33 -2.03 -8.84 9.03
CA TRP A 33 -3.28 -8.11 9.27
C TRP A 33 -4.42 -8.78 8.51
N MET A 34 -5.54 -9.00 9.19
CA MET A 34 -6.70 -9.70 8.62
C MET A 34 -7.93 -8.80 8.68
N LEU A 35 -8.65 -8.69 7.57
CA LEU A 35 -9.93 -7.98 7.52
C LEU A 35 -10.93 -8.60 8.49
N THR A 36 -11.64 -7.77 9.25
CA THR A 36 -12.71 -8.20 10.15
C THR A 36 -13.98 -7.41 9.91
N THR A 37 -15.09 -8.11 9.73
CA THR A 37 -16.42 -7.52 9.56
C THR A 37 -17.24 -7.53 10.86
N SER A 38 -16.79 -8.28 11.87
CA SER A 38 -17.47 -8.41 13.16
C SER A 38 -16.43 -8.50 14.29
N PRO A 39 -15.72 -7.40 14.58
CA PRO A 39 -14.69 -7.38 15.61
C PRO A 39 -15.28 -7.65 17.00
N GLY A 40 -14.64 -8.54 17.76
CA GLY A 40 -14.97 -8.79 19.17
C GLY A 40 -14.45 -7.72 20.14
N TRP A 41 -13.68 -6.74 19.63
CA TRP A 41 -13.06 -5.64 20.40
C TRP A 41 -12.18 -6.10 21.57
N ASP A 42 -11.51 -7.24 21.39
CA ASP A 42 -10.50 -7.74 22.31
C ASP A 42 -9.16 -7.02 22.06
N PHE A 43 -9.04 -5.81 22.60
CA PHE A 43 -7.82 -5.00 22.53
C PHE A 43 -6.69 -5.55 23.40
N TYR A 44 -6.95 -6.58 24.22
CA TYR A 44 -5.90 -7.21 25.02
C TYR A 44 -5.09 -8.17 24.16
N HIS A 45 -5.75 -9.06 23.41
CA HIS A 45 -5.07 -10.06 22.57
C HIS A 45 -4.79 -9.61 21.13
N PHE A 46 -5.47 -8.57 20.65
CA PHE A 46 -5.34 -8.12 19.26
C PHE A 46 -5.00 -6.63 19.16
N ASN A 47 -4.21 -6.31 18.14
CA ASN A 47 -4.10 -4.96 17.61
C ASN A 47 -5.20 -4.76 16.57
N TYR A 48 -5.70 -3.54 16.46
CA TYR A 48 -6.66 -3.15 15.44
C TYR A 48 -6.16 -1.90 14.71
N ARG A 49 -6.53 -1.79 13.44
CA ARG A 49 -6.34 -0.58 12.66
C ARG A 49 -7.44 -0.40 11.64
N VAL A 50 -7.67 0.83 11.22
CA VAL A 50 -8.42 1.08 9.99
C VAL A 50 -7.59 0.55 8.82
N ARG A 51 -8.21 -0.22 7.92
CA ARG A 51 -7.53 -0.71 6.73
C ARG A 51 -6.89 0.48 6.01
N PRO A 52 -5.57 0.48 5.78
CA PRO A 52 -4.93 1.55 5.03
C PRO A 52 -5.54 1.64 3.63
N GLU A 53 -5.74 2.86 3.13
CA GLU A 53 -6.09 3.03 1.72
C GLU A 53 -4.95 2.50 0.84
N PRO A 54 -5.27 1.79 -0.26
CA PRO A 54 -4.25 1.30 -1.18
C PRO A 54 -3.37 2.45 -1.65
N LYS A 55 -2.05 2.25 -1.65
CA LYS A 55 -1.14 3.27 -2.18
C LYS A 55 -1.43 3.43 -3.68
N PRO A 56 -1.61 4.67 -4.18
CA PRO A 56 -1.87 4.88 -5.59
C PRO A 56 -0.69 4.39 -6.43
N ASP A 57 -0.99 3.88 -7.64
CA ASP A 57 0.04 3.48 -8.59
C ASP A 57 0.97 4.66 -8.92
N LEU A 58 2.26 4.36 -9.06
CA LEU A 58 3.29 5.34 -9.37
C LEU A 58 3.56 5.36 -10.87
N ILE A 59 3.38 6.52 -11.48
CA ILE A 59 3.75 6.74 -12.89
C ILE A 59 5.19 7.26 -12.94
N ARG A 60 6.01 6.64 -13.78
CA ARG A 60 7.37 7.10 -14.13
C ARG A 60 7.53 7.11 -15.64
N TYR A 61 8.41 7.98 -16.10
CA TYR A 61 8.78 8.07 -17.50
C TYR A 61 10.22 7.63 -17.68
N ALA A 62 10.52 7.04 -18.83
CA ALA A 62 11.85 6.57 -19.15
C ALA A 62 12.09 6.67 -20.66
N HIS A 63 13.35 6.82 -21.03
CA HIS A 63 13.81 6.72 -22.41
C HIS A 63 14.55 5.41 -22.60
N ALA A 64 14.11 4.60 -23.56
CA ALA A 64 14.73 3.36 -23.99
C ALA A 64 15.32 3.52 -25.41
N TRP A 65 16.56 3.08 -25.62
CA TRP A 65 17.24 3.18 -26.92
C TRP A 65 18.06 1.92 -27.21
N ILE A 66 18.50 1.74 -28.46
CA ILE A 66 19.29 0.58 -28.91
C ILE A 66 20.60 0.94 -29.66
N HIS A 67 20.83 2.20 -30.04
CA HIS A 67 22.04 2.60 -30.76
C HIS A 67 22.69 3.86 -30.15
N PRO A 68 24.03 3.89 -29.95
CA PRO A 68 25.03 2.85 -30.26
C PRO A 68 25.12 1.71 -29.23
N GLY A 69 24.22 1.65 -28.24
CA GLY A 69 24.05 0.53 -27.31
C GLY A 69 22.62 0.49 -26.77
N SER A 70 22.25 -0.55 -26.02
CA SER A 70 20.91 -0.67 -25.43
C SER A 70 20.86 -0.18 -23.99
N GLY A 71 19.86 0.62 -23.65
CA GLY A 71 19.70 1.10 -22.28
C GLY A 71 18.30 1.64 -22.00
N VAL A 72 18.03 1.83 -20.72
CA VAL A 72 16.87 2.57 -20.19
C VAL A 72 17.40 3.60 -19.21
N SER A 73 17.03 4.86 -19.37
CA SER A 73 17.45 5.94 -18.47
C SER A 73 16.31 6.40 -17.56
N ALA A 74 16.71 7.11 -16.50
CA ALA A 74 15.81 7.93 -15.70
C ALA A 74 15.08 8.98 -16.57
N PRO A 75 13.99 9.60 -16.06
CA PRO A 75 13.16 10.51 -16.83
C PRO A 75 13.95 11.63 -17.51
N SER A 76 13.56 11.94 -18.75
CA SER A 76 14.20 12.92 -19.63
C SER A 76 13.16 13.56 -20.55
N SER A 77 13.54 14.61 -21.29
CA SER A 77 12.65 15.20 -22.29
C SER A 77 12.35 14.28 -23.49
N ASN A 78 13.11 13.19 -23.65
CA ASN A 78 13.00 12.26 -24.78
C ASN A 78 12.34 10.93 -24.37
N ASP A 79 11.61 10.90 -23.24
CA ASP A 79 11.02 9.68 -22.74
C ASP A 79 10.04 9.07 -23.76
N ASN A 80 10.24 7.79 -24.06
CA ASN A 80 9.42 7.02 -24.99
C ASN A 80 8.65 5.90 -24.29
N LEU A 81 8.74 5.81 -22.96
CA LEU A 81 8.01 4.88 -22.13
C LEU A 81 7.30 5.60 -20.97
N ARG A 82 6.06 5.18 -20.72
CA ARG A 82 5.32 5.43 -19.49
C ARG A 82 5.22 4.11 -18.73
N LEU A 83 5.79 4.08 -17.54
CA LEU A 83 5.86 2.91 -16.66
C LEU A 83 4.91 3.12 -15.48
N THR A 84 4.03 2.16 -15.23
CA THR A 84 3.15 2.15 -14.07
C THR A 84 3.63 1.10 -13.09
N PHE A 85 3.97 1.53 -11.88
CA PHE A 85 4.36 0.68 -10.78
C PHE A 85 3.23 0.58 -9.77
N ASP A 86 3.06 -0.61 -9.22
CA ASP A 86 2.18 -0.88 -8.09
C ASP A 86 2.64 -0.07 -6.87
N GLY A 87 1.77 0.79 -6.35
CA GLY A 87 2.08 1.67 -5.22
C GLY A 87 2.39 0.92 -3.92
N GLU A 88 1.90 -0.31 -3.78
CA GLU A 88 2.06 -1.12 -2.57
C GLU A 88 3.35 -1.95 -2.58
N THR A 89 3.63 -2.62 -3.71
CA THR A 89 4.71 -3.61 -3.85
C THR A 89 5.94 -3.07 -4.59
N GLY A 90 5.80 -1.95 -5.31
CA GLY A 90 6.86 -1.39 -6.16
C GLY A 90 7.12 -2.19 -7.43
N LYS A 91 6.29 -3.20 -7.75
CA LYS A 91 6.44 -4.00 -8.97
C LYS A 91 5.88 -3.27 -10.19
N LEU A 92 6.46 -3.50 -11.36
CA LEU A 92 5.94 -2.97 -12.62
C LEU A 92 4.60 -3.65 -12.96
N LYS A 93 3.54 -2.86 -13.17
CA LYS A 93 2.21 -3.32 -13.59
C LYS A 93 2.01 -3.23 -15.10
N SER A 94 2.47 -2.13 -15.70
CA SER A 94 2.37 -1.91 -17.14
C SER A 94 3.48 -0.99 -17.67
N ALA A 95 3.74 -1.10 -18.96
CA ALA A 95 4.61 -0.22 -19.73
C ALA A 95 3.91 0.15 -21.04
N GLU A 96 3.82 1.45 -21.33
CA GLU A 96 3.19 2.01 -22.52
C GLU A 96 4.24 2.76 -23.34
N VAL A 97 4.28 2.53 -24.65
CA VAL A 97 5.15 3.29 -25.57
C VAL A 97 4.50 4.62 -25.91
N LEU A 98 5.24 5.71 -25.74
CA LEU A 98 4.80 7.06 -26.07
C LEU A 98 5.04 7.35 -27.56
N LYS A 99 4.16 8.16 -28.16
CA LYS A 99 4.24 8.58 -29.56
C LYS A 99 4.95 9.91 -29.71
#